data_AF-A0A968KXT1-F1
#
_entry.id   AF-A0A968KXT1-F1
#
_cell.length_a   1.000
_cell.length_b   1.000
_cell.length_c   1.000
_cell.angle_alpha   90.00
_cell.angle_beta   90.00
_cell.angle_gamma   90.00
#
_symmetry.space_group_name_H-M   'P 1'
#
loop_
_entity.id
_entity.type
_entity.pdbx_description
1 polymer ?
#
loop_
_entity_poly.entity_id
_entity_poly.type
_entity_poly.pdbx_seq_one_letter_code
_entity_poly.pdbx_strand_id
1 'polypeptide(L)'
;MKKQTLPLLVTTLFLLTAACSPQSSPGETPSPSASAPAGTPTDIWNALFQHTPVPWTTPLPPLEPTILDATYVKINPRLATPFPCKRCPDYALEGGLWKLSLSKGIFRIYYTMNGWRSLGSYTVSDDRLYLFNDPYCNWDTGVYKWRLEDGALVLTEIDDPCLQGLRAANLIDQPWLSCTPPNVEAMITDHWQKPEGCDPDNS
;
A
#
# COMPACT_ATOMS: atom_id res chain seq x y z
N MET A 1 -80.49 25.05 23.76
CA MET A 1 -80.41 24.55 25.15
C MET A 1 -79.00 24.00 25.40
N LYS A 2 -78.33 24.53 26.44
CA LYS A 2 -77.14 24.05 27.22
C LYS A 2 -76.00 23.36 26.43
N LYS A 3 -74.83 23.94 26.11
CA LYS A 3 -73.73 24.59 26.88
C LYS A 3 -73.20 23.80 28.08
N GLN A 4 -71.94 23.36 27.98
CA GLN A 4 -70.92 23.15 29.04
C GLN A 4 -69.56 22.94 28.33
N THR A 5 -68.64 23.90 28.14
CA THR A 5 -67.69 24.65 29.03
C THR A 5 -66.72 23.82 29.88
N LEU A 6 -65.42 24.01 29.55
CA LEU A 6 -64.11 23.71 30.17
C LEU A 6 -64.03 23.97 31.70
N PRO A 7 -63.05 23.40 32.45
CA PRO A 7 -61.72 24.04 32.62
C PRO A 7 -60.53 23.04 32.71
N LEU A 8 -59.34 23.34 32.18
CA LEU A 8 -58.20 24.05 32.79
C LEU A 8 -57.75 23.51 34.17
N LEU A 9 -56.58 22.84 34.21
CA LEU A 9 -55.72 22.89 35.39
C LEU A 9 -54.26 23.06 34.96
N VAL A 10 -53.78 24.27 35.19
CA VAL A 10 -52.39 24.70 35.22
C VAL A 10 -51.75 24.14 36.49
N THR A 11 -50.56 23.56 36.40
CA THR A 11 -49.64 23.56 37.54
C THR A 11 -48.20 23.63 37.06
N THR A 12 -47.57 24.72 37.47
CA THR A 12 -46.23 25.18 37.17
C THR A 12 -45.28 24.76 38.30
N LEU A 13 -43.99 24.64 37.95
CA LEU A 13 -42.81 24.87 38.81
C LEU A 13 -42.31 23.71 39.70
N PHE A 14 -41.10 23.21 39.42
CA PHE A 14 -39.88 23.64 40.13
C PHE A 14 -38.62 23.11 39.43
N LEU A 15 -37.70 24.01 39.11
CA LEU A 15 -36.35 23.72 38.66
C LEU A 15 -35.54 23.10 39.81
N LEU A 16 -34.84 22.00 39.53
CA LEU A 16 -33.69 21.54 40.31
C LEU A 16 -32.52 21.31 39.35
N THR A 17 -31.73 22.36 39.16
CA THR A 17 -30.39 22.28 38.58
C THR A 17 -29.44 21.74 39.65
N ALA A 18 -29.22 20.42 39.66
CA ALA A 18 -28.12 19.83 40.40
C ALA A 18 -26.84 20.00 39.57
N ALA A 19 -26.05 21.00 39.93
CA ALA A 19 -24.71 21.19 39.42
C ALA A 19 -23.80 20.05 39.95
N CYS A 20 -23.33 19.17 39.06
CA CYS A 20 -22.17 18.35 39.36
C CYS A 20 -20.92 19.21 39.13
N SER A 21 -20.37 19.77 40.20
CA SER A 21 -19.02 20.34 40.19
C SER A 21 -18.00 19.20 39.98
N PRO A 22 -17.07 19.29 39.01
CA PRO A 22 -15.93 18.39 38.99
C PRO A 22 -15.02 18.74 40.16
N GLN A 23 -14.82 17.74 41.03
CA GLN A 23 -13.94 17.81 42.18
C GLN A 23 -12.48 17.73 41.70
N SER A 24 -11.81 18.87 41.65
CA SER A 24 -10.36 18.95 41.44
C SER A 24 -9.65 18.42 42.69
N SER A 25 -9.15 17.18 42.64
CA SER A 25 -8.13 16.70 43.58
C SER A 25 -6.73 16.89 42.98
N PRO A 26 -5.70 17.12 43.81
CA PRO A 26 -4.43 17.67 43.37
C PRO A 26 -3.41 16.58 43.01
N GLY A 27 -2.73 16.79 41.88
CA GLY A 27 -1.30 16.49 41.72
C GLY A 27 -0.86 15.03 41.78
N GLU A 28 -1.16 14.25 40.75
CA GLU A 28 -0.20 13.25 40.28
C GLU A 28 0.64 13.88 39.16
N THR A 29 1.90 14.12 39.45
CA THR A 29 2.92 14.45 38.45
C THR A 29 2.89 13.33 37.40
N PRO A 30 2.69 13.62 36.11
CA PRO A 30 2.93 12.61 35.08
C PRO A 30 4.40 12.25 35.16
N SER A 31 4.69 11.05 35.65
CA SER A 31 6.00 10.44 35.47
C SER A 31 6.30 10.49 33.98
N PRO A 32 7.48 10.96 33.53
CA PRO A 32 7.80 10.93 32.12
C PRO A 32 7.80 9.45 31.74
N SER A 33 6.73 9.01 31.05
CA SER A 33 6.74 7.75 30.33
C SER A 33 8.00 7.80 29.49
N ALA A 34 8.97 6.97 29.87
CA ALA A 34 10.15 6.75 29.07
C ALA A 34 9.62 6.47 27.66
N SER A 35 9.93 7.39 26.75
CA SER A 35 9.72 7.19 25.33
C SER A 35 10.32 5.83 25.03
N ALA A 36 9.46 4.86 24.70
CA ALA A 36 9.93 3.62 24.07
C ALA A 36 10.87 4.09 22.95
N PRO A 37 12.11 3.56 22.86
CA PRO A 37 13.00 3.97 21.80
C PRO A 37 12.22 3.78 20.51
N ALA A 38 11.99 4.90 19.80
CA ALA A 38 11.45 4.86 18.46
C ALA A 38 12.42 3.97 17.70
N GLY A 39 11.99 2.73 17.40
CA GLY A 39 12.79 1.84 16.59
C GLY A 39 13.16 2.62 15.35
N THR A 40 14.46 2.67 15.06
CA THR A 40 14.96 3.20 13.79
C THR A 40 14.02 2.72 12.70
N PRO A 41 13.49 3.58 11.81
CA PRO A 41 12.66 3.12 10.70
C PRO A 41 13.42 1.99 10.02
N THR A 42 12.96 0.75 10.24
CA THR A 42 13.48 -0.36 9.46
C THR A 42 13.02 -0.02 8.07
N ASP A 43 13.95 0.09 7.11
CA ASP A 43 13.59 0.34 5.74
C ASP A 43 12.48 -0.64 5.35
N ILE A 44 11.26 -0.11 5.19
CA ILE A 44 10.03 -0.89 5.02
C ILE A 44 10.18 -1.77 3.76
N TRP A 45 10.92 -1.27 2.76
CA TRP A 45 11.26 -2.00 1.57
C TRP A 45 12.08 -3.25 1.89
N ASN A 46 13.21 -3.10 2.58
CA ASN A 46 14.05 -4.23 2.98
C ASN A 46 13.32 -5.21 3.91
N ALA A 47 12.42 -4.72 4.78
CA ALA A 47 11.60 -5.58 5.63
C ALA A 47 10.71 -6.55 4.84
N LEU A 48 10.17 -6.14 3.67
CA LEU A 48 9.34 -7.01 2.83
C LEU A 48 10.07 -8.27 2.34
N PHE A 49 11.40 -8.26 2.25
CA PHE A 49 12.19 -9.41 1.81
C PHE A 49 12.27 -10.52 2.88
N GLN A 50 11.95 -10.21 4.13
CA GLN A 50 11.89 -11.18 5.23
C GLN A 50 10.52 -11.88 5.32
N HIS A 51 9.57 -11.51 4.47
CA HIS A 51 8.22 -12.06 4.44
C HIS A 51 7.97 -12.93 3.21
N THR A 52 7.07 -13.90 3.38
CA THR A 52 6.57 -14.80 2.33
C THR A 52 5.05 -14.67 2.22
N PRO A 53 4.48 -14.86 1.02
CA PRO A 53 3.04 -14.77 0.82
C PRO A 53 2.33 -15.94 1.51
N VAL A 54 1.07 -15.71 1.89
CA VAL A 54 0.17 -16.76 2.36
C VAL A 54 -0.51 -17.38 1.14
N PRO A 55 -0.71 -18.70 1.06
CA PRO A 55 -1.58 -19.27 0.04
C PRO A 55 -3.06 -19.08 0.42
N TRP A 56 -3.87 -18.49 -0.47
CA TRP A 56 -5.32 -18.40 -0.29
C TRP A 56 -6.04 -19.46 -1.14
N THR A 57 -6.25 -19.17 -2.42
CA THR A 57 -6.92 -20.07 -3.37
C THR A 57 -5.95 -20.83 -4.28
N THR A 58 -4.70 -20.36 -4.37
CA THR A 58 -3.66 -20.93 -5.23
C THR A 58 -2.44 -21.30 -4.38
N PRO A 59 -1.84 -22.49 -4.56
CA PRO A 59 -0.63 -22.88 -3.82
C PRO A 59 0.53 -21.94 -4.11
N LEU A 60 1.48 -21.85 -3.19
CA LEU A 60 2.70 -21.08 -3.41
C LEU A 60 3.51 -21.71 -4.56
N PRO A 61 4.02 -20.90 -5.50
CA PRO A 61 4.86 -21.41 -6.58
C PRO A 61 6.23 -21.88 -6.03
N PRO A 62 6.96 -22.72 -6.79
CA PRO A 62 8.34 -23.06 -6.49
C PRO A 62 9.21 -21.80 -6.39
N LEU A 63 10.16 -21.79 -5.45
CA LEU A 63 11.11 -20.68 -5.27
C LEU A 63 12.26 -20.75 -6.28
N GLU A 64 11.93 -20.79 -7.56
CA GLU A 64 12.85 -20.89 -8.68
C GLU A 64 12.97 -19.56 -9.43
N PRO A 65 14.18 -19.17 -9.89
CA PRO A 65 14.36 -17.93 -10.65
C PRO A 65 13.50 -17.90 -11.91
N THR A 66 12.89 -16.74 -12.19
CA THR A 66 12.16 -16.48 -13.43
C THR A 66 12.89 -15.46 -14.30
N ILE A 67 12.49 -15.36 -15.57
CA ILE A 67 13.03 -14.34 -16.49
C ILE A 67 12.71 -12.89 -16.07
N LEU A 68 11.70 -12.71 -15.21
CA LEU A 68 11.27 -11.39 -14.73
C LEU A 68 11.88 -11.04 -13.36
N ASP A 69 12.78 -11.86 -12.82
CA ASP A 69 13.37 -11.61 -11.51
C ASP A 69 14.25 -10.36 -11.55
N ALA A 70 13.76 -9.27 -10.94
CA ALA A 70 14.51 -8.04 -10.70
C ALA A 70 13.75 -7.14 -9.71
N THR A 71 14.40 -6.06 -9.29
CA THR A 71 13.71 -4.89 -8.75
C THR A 71 13.48 -3.90 -9.88
N TYR A 72 12.28 -3.33 -9.91
CA TYR A 72 11.85 -2.32 -10.84
C TYR A 72 11.26 -1.13 -10.10
N VAL A 73 11.29 0.03 -10.75
CA VAL A 73 10.73 1.27 -10.22
C VAL A 73 9.94 2.01 -11.27
N LYS A 74 8.99 2.83 -10.83
CA LYS A 74 8.33 3.81 -11.67
C LYS A 74 8.01 5.05 -10.86
N ILE A 75 8.00 6.21 -11.51
CA ILE A 75 7.64 7.49 -10.87
C ILE A 75 6.45 8.05 -11.63
N ASN A 76 5.33 8.20 -10.93
CA ASN A 76 4.16 8.84 -11.49
C ASN A 76 4.26 10.37 -11.26
N PRO A 77 4.31 11.19 -12.32
CA PRO A 77 4.54 12.63 -12.21
C PRO A 77 3.27 13.42 -11.86
N ARG A 78 2.12 12.77 -11.65
CA ARG A 78 0.89 13.45 -11.21
C ARG A 78 1.23 14.32 -10.01
N LEU A 79 0.79 15.58 -10.06
CA LEU A 79 0.95 16.52 -8.96
C LEU A 79 0.33 15.87 -7.73
N ALA A 80 1.18 15.28 -6.89
CA ALA A 80 0.83 14.79 -5.59
C ALA A 80 0.47 16.02 -4.79
N THR A 81 -0.77 16.49 -4.91
CA THR A 81 -1.33 17.33 -3.87
C THR A 81 -1.42 16.37 -2.70
N PRO A 82 -0.58 16.48 -1.65
CA PRO A 82 -0.56 15.52 -0.57
C PRO A 82 -1.81 15.79 0.26
N PHE A 83 -2.97 15.41 -0.26
CA PHE A 83 -4.13 15.27 0.57
C PHE A 83 -3.85 14.07 1.45
N PRO A 84 -3.81 14.23 2.78
CA PRO A 84 -3.55 13.13 3.68
C PRO A 84 -4.69 12.12 3.58
N CYS A 85 -4.58 11.21 2.64
CA CYS A 85 -5.56 10.21 2.36
C CYS A 85 -5.31 9.05 3.33
N LYS A 86 -5.92 9.12 4.51
CA LYS A 86 -5.81 8.07 5.53
C LYS A 86 -6.52 6.75 5.13
N ARG A 87 -7.32 6.77 4.07
CA ARG A 87 -8.17 5.66 3.60
C ARG A 87 -8.22 5.59 2.08
N CYS A 88 -7.09 5.83 1.41
CA CYS A 88 -7.03 5.64 -0.03
C CYS A 88 -7.28 4.17 -0.36
N PRO A 89 -7.97 3.88 -1.46
CA PRO A 89 -8.14 2.50 -1.88
C PRO A 89 -6.74 1.91 -2.14
N ASP A 90 -6.55 0.66 -1.76
CA ASP A 90 -5.34 -0.07 -2.11
C ASP A 90 -5.14 -0.04 -3.63
N TYR A 91 -3.88 -0.04 -4.09
CA TYR A 91 -3.52 0.14 -5.51
C TYR A 91 -3.94 1.46 -6.17
N ALA A 92 -4.46 2.46 -5.45
CA ALA A 92 -4.70 3.79 -6.00
C ALA A 92 -3.46 4.30 -6.77
N LEU A 93 -3.67 4.75 -8.00
CA LEU A 93 -2.61 5.30 -8.85
C LEU A 93 -2.28 6.73 -8.41
N GLU A 94 -1.47 6.82 -7.37
CA GLU A 94 -0.99 8.05 -6.76
C GLU A 94 0.35 8.51 -7.35
N GLY A 95 0.58 9.82 -7.34
CA GLY A 95 1.84 10.44 -7.74
C GLY A 95 3.00 10.05 -6.81
N GLY A 96 4.20 9.88 -7.35
CA GLY A 96 5.40 9.53 -6.59
C GLY A 96 6.05 8.21 -7.01
N LEU A 97 6.98 7.73 -6.18
CA LEU A 97 7.82 6.57 -6.47
C LEU A 97 7.17 5.26 -6.00
N TRP A 98 7.11 4.31 -6.92
CA TRP A 98 6.66 2.95 -6.70
C TRP A 98 7.79 1.98 -6.99
N LYS A 99 7.96 0.97 -6.13
CA LYS A 99 8.91 -0.12 -6.28
C LYS A 99 8.15 -1.43 -6.47
N LEU A 100 8.64 -2.27 -7.37
CA LEU A 100 8.18 -3.63 -7.61
C LEU A 100 9.40 -4.55 -7.55
N SER A 101 9.34 -5.61 -6.76
CA SER A 101 10.32 -6.70 -6.82
C SER A 101 9.61 -7.96 -7.25
N LEU A 102 10.16 -8.62 -8.26
CA LEU A 102 9.83 -9.97 -8.65
C LEU A 102 11.03 -10.82 -8.30
N SER A 103 10.85 -11.83 -7.46
CA SER A 103 11.93 -12.75 -7.11
C SER A 103 11.38 -14.12 -6.76
N LYS A 104 11.79 -15.13 -7.54
CA LYS A 104 11.52 -16.55 -7.27
C LYS A 104 10.05 -16.85 -6.96
N GLY A 105 9.15 -16.31 -7.77
CA GLY A 105 7.71 -16.50 -7.62
C GLY A 105 7.04 -15.66 -6.51
N ILE A 106 7.76 -14.73 -5.88
CA ILE A 106 7.20 -13.76 -4.92
C ILE A 106 7.28 -12.34 -5.50
N PHE A 107 6.14 -11.65 -5.55
CA PHE A 107 6.12 -10.23 -5.87
C PHE A 107 6.01 -9.37 -4.61
N ARG A 108 6.63 -8.20 -4.63
CA ARG A 108 6.56 -7.18 -3.57
C ARG A 108 6.34 -5.83 -4.21
N ILE A 109 5.35 -5.09 -3.76
CA ILE A 109 5.10 -3.72 -4.20
C ILE A 109 5.21 -2.80 -3.01
N TYR A 110 5.84 -1.65 -3.20
CA TYR A 110 6.00 -0.61 -2.19
C TYR A 110 5.79 0.77 -2.80
N TYR A 111 4.96 1.58 -2.16
CA TYR A 111 4.75 2.97 -2.50
C TYR A 111 5.39 3.85 -1.42
N THR A 112 6.40 4.63 -1.81
CA THR A 112 7.29 5.28 -0.84
C THR A 112 6.65 6.45 -0.11
N MET A 113 5.61 7.06 -0.68
CA MET A 113 5.04 8.30 -0.13
C MET A 113 4.26 8.11 1.16
N ASN A 114 3.66 6.94 1.37
CA ASN A 114 2.87 6.64 2.58
C ASN A 114 3.17 5.26 3.19
N GLY A 115 4.15 4.53 2.65
CA GLY A 115 4.54 3.22 3.13
C GLY A 115 3.56 2.09 2.82
N TRP A 116 2.59 2.33 1.91
CA TRP A 116 1.70 1.29 1.41
C TRP A 116 2.51 0.19 0.72
N ARG A 117 2.09 -1.05 0.91
CA ARG A 117 2.81 -2.23 0.42
C ARG A 117 1.90 -3.41 0.23
N SER A 118 2.18 -4.22 -0.78
CA SER A 118 1.57 -5.54 -0.97
C SER A 118 2.65 -6.59 -1.24
N LEU A 119 2.36 -7.83 -0.87
CA LEU A 119 3.24 -8.97 -1.05
C LEU A 119 2.39 -10.17 -1.46
N GLY A 120 2.75 -10.79 -2.57
CA GLY A 120 2.01 -11.93 -3.10
C GLY A 120 2.88 -12.89 -3.91
N SER A 121 2.23 -13.79 -4.62
CA SER A 121 2.87 -14.80 -5.47
C SER A 121 2.73 -14.46 -6.95
N TYR A 122 3.70 -14.84 -7.76
CA TYR A 122 3.58 -14.77 -9.21
C TYR A 122 4.12 -16.02 -9.89
N THR A 123 3.64 -16.25 -11.10
CA THR A 123 4.22 -17.20 -12.05
C THR A 123 4.33 -16.57 -13.41
N VAL A 124 5.26 -17.06 -14.22
CA VAL A 124 5.44 -16.65 -15.61
C VAL A 124 5.27 -17.88 -16.49
N SER A 125 4.45 -17.76 -17.53
CA SER A 125 4.31 -18.77 -18.60
C SER A 125 4.25 -18.05 -19.92
N ASP A 126 5.16 -18.37 -20.84
CA ASP A 126 5.29 -17.70 -22.13
C ASP A 126 5.36 -16.18 -21.97
N ASP A 127 4.46 -15.43 -22.64
CA ASP A 127 4.34 -13.99 -22.55
C ASP A 127 3.38 -13.50 -21.46
N ARG A 128 3.01 -14.38 -20.51
CA ARG A 128 2.03 -14.10 -19.46
C ARG A 128 2.64 -14.09 -18.06
N LEU A 129 2.30 -13.06 -17.31
CA LEU A 129 2.57 -12.89 -15.89
C LEU A 129 1.25 -13.05 -15.13
N TYR A 130 1.25 -13.89 -14.10
CA TYR A 130 0.11 -14.14 -13.23
C TYR A 130 0.44 -13.64 -11.84
N LEU A 131 -0.40 -12.79 -11.25
CA LEU A 131 -0.27 -12.27 -9.88
C LEU A 131 -1.43 -12.78 -9.03
N PHE A 132 -1.13 -13.51 -7.97
CA PHE A 132 -2.12 -14.13 -7.10
C PHE A 132 -1.61 -14.16 -5.66
N ASN A 133 -2.42 -14.63 -4.72
CA ASN A 133 -2.08 -14.60 -3.30
C ASN A 133 -1.68 -13.19 -2.85
N ASP A 134 -2.45 -12.19 -3.26
CA ASP A 134 -2.31 -10.81 -2.82
C ASP A 134 -3.25 -10.58 -1.64
N PRO A 135 -2.83 -10.04 -0.49
CA PRO A 135 -3.72 -9.83 0.64
C PRO A 135 -4.90 -8.89 0.35
N TYR A 136 -4.76 -8.01 -0.65
CA TYR A 136 -5.84 -7.12 -1.08
C TYR A 136 -6.71 -7.70 -2.20
N CYS A 137 -6.25 -8.78 -2.83
CA CYS A 137 -6.89 -9.45 -3.97
C CYS A 137 -6.90 -10.98 -3.75
N ASN A 138 -7.24 -11.42 -2.55
CA ASN A 138 -6.98 -12.78 -2.07
C ASN A 138 -7.75 -13.89 -2.82
N TRP A 139 -8.75 -13.50 -3.62
CA TRP A 139 -9.52 -14.42 -4.48
C TRP A 139 -9.32 -14.18 -5.97
N ASP A 140 -8.56 -13.15 -6.35
CA ASP A 140 -8.39 -12.73 -7.74
C ASP A 140 -6.99 -13.05 -8.24
N THR A 141 -6.90 -13.53 -9.48
CA THR A 141 -5.63 -13.66 -10.20
C THR A 141 -5.56 -12.58 -11.26
N GLY A 142 -4.56 -11.71 -11.16
CA GLY A 142 -4.26 -10.73 -12.20
C GLY A 142 -3.43 -11.37 -13.29
N VAL A 143 -3.81 -11.16 -14.54
CA VAL A 143 -3.16 -11.74 -15.72
C VAL A 143 -2.72 -10.59 -16.63
N TYR A 144 -1.43 -10.58 -16.95
CA TYR A 144 -0.79 -9.55 -17.73
C TYR A 144 0.02 -10.14 -18.86
N LYS A 145 0.00 -9.51 -20.02
CA LYS A 145 1.04 -9.69 -21.02
C LYS A 145 2.26 -8.88 -20.58
N TRP A 146 3.44 -9.48 -20.63
CA TRP A 146 4.68 -8.80 -20.28
C TRP A 146 5.63 -8.70 -21.48
N ARG A 147 6.43 -7.63 -21.51
CA ARG A 147 7.59 -7.47 -22.39
C ARG A 147 8.72 -6.79 -21.63
N LEU A 148 9.96 -7.15 -21.96
CA LEU A 148 11.14 -6.42 -21.52
C LEU A 148 11.62 -5.57 -22.70
N GLU A 149 11.57 -4.25 -22.57
CA GLU A 149 11.94 -3.27 -23.59
C GLU A 149 12.91 -2.28 -22.97
N ASP A 150 14.12 -2.15 -23.54
CA ASP A 150 15.15 -1.18 -23.10
C ASP A 150 15.43 -1.18 -21.58
N GLY A 151 15.44 -2.36 -20.95
CA GLY A 151 15.67 -2.49 -19.51
C GLY A 151 14.45 -2.12 -18.66
N ALA A 152 13.26 -2.03 -19.24
CA ALA A 152 12.01 -1.80 -18.54
C ALA A 152 11.03 -2.98 -18.73
N LEU A 153 10.27 -3.29 -17.69
CA LEU A 153 9.14 -4.19 -17.73
C LEU A 153 7.88 -3.43 -18.14
N VAL A 154 7.33 -3.78 -19.30
CA VAL A 154 6.06 -3.26 -19.82
C VAL A 154 4.98 -4.30 -19.60
N LEU A 155 3.89 -3.87 -18.95
CA LEU A 155 2.73 -4.72 -18.67
C LEU A 155 1.53 -4.24 -19.48
N THR A 156 0.76 -5.17 -20.00
CA THR A 156 -0.56 -4.92 -20.58
C THR A 156 -1.57 -5.84 -19.90
N GLU A 157 -2.66 -5.27 -19.41
CA GLU A 157 -3.72 -6.05 -18.76
C GLU A 157 -4.33 -7.03 -19.77
N ILE A 158 -4.51 -8.26 -19.31
CA ILE A 158 -5.37 -9.25 -19.98
C ILE A 158 -6.67 -9.41 -19.19
N ASP A 159 -6.55 -9.61 -17.86
CA ASP A 159 -7.68 -9.69 -16.93
C ASP A 159 -7.17 -9.51 -15.49
N ASP A 160 -7.59 -8.46 -14.79
CA ASP A 160 -7.34 -8.34 -13.35
C ASP A 160 -8.49 -7.59 -12.63
N PRO A 161 -9.48 -8.34 -12.10
CA PRO A 161 -10.64 -7.74 -11.45
C PRO A 161 -10.31 -7.15 -10.07
N CYS A 162 -9.09 -7.32 -9.56
CA CYS A 162 -8.73 -6.90 -8.21
C CYS A 162 -9.09 -5.45 -7.95
N LEU A 163 -9.83 -5.23 -6.86
CA LEU A 163 -10.25 -3.90 -6.40
C LEU A 163 -10.89 -3.09 -7.53
N GLN A 164 -11.75 -3.72 -8.32
CA GLN A 164 -12.43 -3.10 -9.45
C GLN A 164 -11.44 -2.53 -10.49
N GLY A 165 -10.36 -3.26 -10.75
CA GLY A 165 -9.34 -2.93 -11.75
C GLY A 165 -8.28 -1.93 -11.29
N LEU A 166 -8.24 -1.53 -10.02
CA LEU A 166 -7.24 -0.58 -9.52
C LEU A 166 -5.82 -1.15 -9.58
N ARG A 167 -5.64 -2.45 -9.30
CA ARG A 167 -4.32 -3.10 -9.44
C ARG A 167 -3.83 -3.03 -10.88
N ALA A 168 -4.69 -3.37 -11.84
CA ALA A 168 -4.38 -3.29 -13.27
C ALA A 168 -4.01 -1.86 -13.68
N ALA A 169 -4.91 -0.91 -13.39
CA ALA A 169 -4.72 0.50 -13.73
C ALA A 169 -3.41 1.05 -13.17
N ASN A 170 -3.01 0.63 -11.97
CA ASN A 170 -1.72 0.99 -11.42
C ASN A 170 -0.58 0.34 -12.20
N LEU A 171 -0.57 -1.00 -12.30
CA LEU A 171 0.56 -1.76 -12.84
C LEU A 171 0.87 -1.46 -14.32
N ILE A 172 -0.14 -1.08 -15.12
CA ILE A 172 0.01 -0.84 -16.57
C ILE A 172 0.18 0.63 -16.96
N ASP A 173 0.05 1.58 -16.03
CA ASP A 173 0.05 3.03 -16.32
C ASP A 173 1.32 3.49 -17.05
N GLN A 174 2.46 2.88 -16.75
CA GLN A 174 3.75 3.19 -17.36
C GLN A 174 4.74 2.02 -17.22
N PRO A 175 5.80 1.97 -18.05
CA PRO A 175 6.88 1.00 -17.91
C PRO A 175 7.55 1.06 -16.53
N TRP A 176 7.95 -0.10 -16.04
CA TRP A 176 8.71 -0.28 -14.81
C TRP A 176 10.21 -0.39 -15.13
N LEU A 177 10.98 0.64 -14.80
CA LEU A 177 12.42 0.69 -15.08
C LEU A 177 13.18 -0.29 -14.18
N SER A 178 14.05 -1.13 -14.74
CA SER A 178 14.82 -2.08 -13.96
C SER A 178 15.94 -1.41 -13.18
N CYS A 179 16.13 -1.85 -11.94
CA CYS A 179 17.29 -1.52 -11.12
C CYS A 179 18.49 -2.44 -11.40
N THR A 180 18.37 -3.36 -12.36
CA THR A 180 19.45 -4.22 -12.79
C THR A 180 20.36 -3.45 -13.77
N PRO A 181 21.69 -3.41 -13.55
CA PRO A 181 22.61 -2.78 -14.48
C PRO A 181 22.49 -3.38 -15.89
N PRO A 182 22.65 -2.57 -16.96
CA PRO A 182 22.42 -3.02 -18.34
C PRO A 182 23.44 -4.05 -18.83
N ASN A 183 24.60 -4.16 -18.18
CA ASN A 183 25.64 -5.13 -18.49
C ASN A 183 26.58 -5.34 -17.29
N VAL A 184 27.50 -6.30 -17.43
CA VAL A 184 28.46 -6.69 -16.38
C VAL A 184 29.43 -5.58 -16.03
N GLU A 185 29.89 -4.78 -17.01
CA GLU A 185 30.79 -3.66 -16.75
C GLU A 185 30.12 -2.59 -15.88
N ALA A 186 28.90 -2.21 -16.22
CA ALA A 186 28.07 -1.29 -15.42
C ALA A 186 27.82 -1.84 -14.02
N MET A 187 27.64 -3.15 -13.86
CA MET A 187 27.50 -3.80 -12.56
C MET A 187 28.78 -3.74 -11.72
N ILE A 188 29.95 -3.96 -12.33
CA ILE A 188 31.25 -3.96 -11.62
C ILE A 188 31.69 -2.54 -11.26
N THR A 189 31.51 -1.60 -12.18
CA THR A 189 31.97 -0.21 -12.03
C THR A 189 30.95 0.66 -11.31
N ASP A 190 29.70 0.20 -11.21
CA ASP A 190 28.54 0.98 -10.76
C ASP A 190 28.32 2.28 -11.57
N HIS A 191 28.91 2.38 -12.77
CA HIS A 191 28.82 3.52 -13.65
C HIS A 191 27.72 3.31 -14.70
N TRP A 192 26.50 3.68 -14.34
CA TRP A 192 25.37 3.71 -15.27
C TRP A 192 24.29 4.68 -14.80
N GLN A 193 23.38 5.02 -15.70
CA GLN A 193 22.24 5.89 -15.41
C GLN A 193 21.19 5.12 -14.60
N LYS A 194 21.34 5.08 -13.27
CA LYS A 194 20.37 4.44 -12.37
C LYS A 194 19.03 5.17 -12.40
N PRO A 195 17.90 4.46 -12.53
CA PRO A 195 16.60 5.06 -12.30
C PRO A 195 16.49 5.55 -10.84
N GLU A 196 15.81 6.67 -10.64
CA GLU A 196 15.49 7.17 -9.31
C GLU A 196 14.70 6.11 -8.52
N GLY A 197 15.12 5.83 -7.29
CA GLY A 197 14.54 4.79 -6.42
C GLY A 197 15.24 3.43 -6.48
N CYS A 198 16.25 3.26 -7.33
CA CYS A 198 17.05 2.04 -7.41
C CYS A 198 18.24 1.99 -6.44
N ASP A 199 18.60 3.10 -5.81
CA ASP A 199 19.67 3.11 -4.80
C ASP A 199 19.23 2.40 -3.51
N PRO A 200 20.15 1.68 -2.83
CA PRO A 200 19.84 0.93 -1.62
C PRO A 200 19.43 1.80 -0.41
N ASP A 201 19.69 3.12 -0.46
CA ASP A 201 19.60 4.01 0.72
C ASP A 201 18.59 5.17 0.60
N ASN A 202 17.79 5.26 -0.47
CA ASN A 202 16.75 6.30 -0.60
C ASN A 202 15.40 5.85 -0.02
N SER A 203 15.42 5.48 1.26
CA SER A 203 14.24 5.18 2.09
C SER A 203 14.12 6.16 3.24
#